data_AF-A0A954V8U6-F1
#
_entry.id   AF-A0A954V8U6-F1
#
_cell.length_a   1.000
_cell.length_b   1.000
_cell.length_c   1.000
_cell.angle_alpha   90.00
_cell.angle_beta   90.00
_cell.angle_gamma   90.00
#
_symmetry.space_group_name_H-M   'P 1'
#
loop_
_entity.id
_entity.type
_entity.pdbx_description
1 polymer ?
#
loop_
_entity_poly.entity_id
_entity_poly.type
_entity_poly.pdbx_seq_one_letter_code
_entity_poly.pdbx_strand_id
1 'polypeptide(L)'
;MNAYLPNNTWPLSMVVAILAFATITGYFVAQMPSLRVSRWTAWSMVVYGVILAEQTTGQQPAGFRMLAIIAVLLLTMKVVVTTEVYHANKGKLTFWQWLSFACLWVGMRPAIFRNVPGPPRTEVGAYMWRGFKNIAIGIFLALSARYLWLAFTDGPTTIRRILPTILLLPGISLILHFGIFNLLTAWWRWMGAQCDTIFREPLQSISLVEFWGRRWNLAFSEMTTLAVHRPLRGTWGHTTATLMSFTFSGLLHELAISLPVRAGFGGPMLYFLVHGIGMSLETRWSTLSTLIQRHPHLGRLWTFLWIVLPLPILFHRPFLAGCVWPLVGLDY
;
A
#
# COMPACT_ATOMS: atom_id res chain seq x y z
N MET A 1 -15.28 -13.68 -17.72
CA MET A 1 -14.85 -14.29 -16.44
C MET A 1 -14.48 -13.17 -15.48
N ASN A 2 -14.95 -13.20 -14.22
CA ASN A 2 -14.65 -12.13 -13.26
C ASN A 2 -13.18 -12.20 -12.83
N ALA A 3 -12.43 -11.10 -12.97
CA ALA A 3 -11.00 -11.05 -12.65
C ALA A 3 -10.67 -11.29 -11.16
N TYR A 4 -11.68 -11.25 -10.28
CA TYR A 4 -11.54 -11.32 -8.83
C TYR A 4 -12.24 -12.51 -8.18
N LEU A 5 -12.96 -13.33 -8.95
CA LEU A 5 -13.55 -14.56 -8.43
C LEU A 5 -12.67 -15.76 -8.78
N PRO A 6 -12.40 -16.67 -7.83
CA PRO A 6 -11.65 -17.88 -8.14
C PRO A 6 -12.51 -18.83 -8.99
N ASN A 7 -11.85 -19.66 -9.79
CA ASN A 7 -12.48 -20.65 -10.66
C ASN A 7 -13.15 -21.78 -9.87
N ASN A 8 -12.72 -22.02 -8.62
CA ASN A 8 -13.35 -22.95 -7.68
C ASN A 8 -13.01 -22.55 -6.23
N THR A 9 -13.59 -23.25 -5.25
CA THR A 9 -13.48 -22.89 -3.83
C THR A 9 -12.16 -23.29 -3.18
N TRP A 10 -11.40 -24.23 -3.76
CA TRP A 10 -10.18 -24.77 -3.14
C TRP A 10 -9.08 -23.70 -2.91
N PRO A 11 -8.67 -22.90 -3.91
CA PRO A 11 -7.69 -21.82 -3.71
C PRO A 11 -8.12 -20.80 -2.67
N LEU A 12 -9.42 -20.48 -2.60
CA LEU A 12 -9.94 -19.56 -1.58
C LEU A 12 -9.75 -20.15 -0.18
N SER A 13 -10.14 -21.40 0.03
CA SER A 13 -9.96 -22.09 1.31
C SER A 13 -8.48 -22.17 1.73
N MET A 14 -7.59 -22.42 0.76
CA MET A 14 -6.14 -22.44 1.01
C MET A 14 -5.59 -21.06 1.36
N VAL A 15 -5.98 -19.99 0.65
CA VAL A 15 -5.59 -18.62 1.00
C VAL A 15 -6.06 -18.26 2.41
N VAL A 16 -7.30 -18.60 2.77
CA VAL A 16 -7.83 -18.40 4.13
C VAL A 16 -7.00 -19.18 5.17
N ALA A 17 -6.65 -20.44 4.88
CA ALA A 17 -5.82 -21.25 5.76
C ALA A 17 -4.40 -20.65 5.95
N ILE A 18 -3.79 -20.15 4.87
CA ILE A 18 -2.47 -19.47 4.91
C ILE A 18 -2.55 -18.23 5.80
N LEU A 19 -3.58 -17.40 5.62
CA LEU A 19 -3.79 -16.19 6.42
C LEU A 19 -4.04 -16.53 7.89
N ALA A 20 -4.89 -17.52 8.18
CA ALA A 20 -5.14 -17.97 9.55
C ALA A 20 -3.86 -18.48 10.23
N PHE A 21 -3.10 -19.32 9.52
CA PHE A 21 -1.81 -19.83 9.99
C PHE A 21 -0.82 -18.70 10.26
N ALA A 22 -0.66 -17.76 9.31
CA ALA A 22 0.25 -16.64 9.45
C ALA A 22 -0.16 -15.69 10.61
N THR A 23 -1.46 -15.48 10.84
CA THR A 23 -1.95 -14.70 11.97
C THR A 23 -1.62 -15.37 13.31
N ILE A 24 -1.91 -16.66 13.43
CA ILE A 24 -1.71 -17.40 14.69
C ILE A 24 -0.22 -17.53 14.98
N THR A 25 0.56 -18.03 14.03
CA THR A 25 2.01 -18.22 14.21
C THR A 25 2.73 -16.88 14.36
N GLY A 26 2.31 -15.85 13.64
CA GLY A 26 2.88 -14.51 13.72
C GLY A 26 2.80 -13.90 15.13
N TYR A 27 1.72 -14.18 15.87
CA TYR A 27 1.60 -13.78 17.27
C TYR A 27 2.72 -14.34 18.15
N PHE A 28 3.05 -15.62 17.98
CA PHE A 28 4.10 -16.28 18.76
C PHE A 28 5.50 -15.88 18.27
N VAL A 29 5.70 -15.78 16.95
CA VAL A 29 6.98 -15.39 16.34
C VAL A 29 7.42 -14.02 16.83
N ALA A 30 6.52 -13.03 16.83
CA ALA A 30 6.84 -11.68 17.27
C ALA A 30 7.22 -11.59 18.77
N GLN A 31 6.87 -12.60 19.57
CA GLN A 31 7.10 -12.63 21.01
C GLN A 31 8.31 -13.47 21.45
N MET A 32 8.98 -14.12 20.51
CA MET A 32 10.17 -14.92 20.79
C MET A 32 11.25 -14.09 21.52
N PRO A 33 12.00 -14.69 22.47
CA PRO A 33 12.98 -13.94 23.26
C PRO A 33 14.21 -13.50 22.46
N SER A 34 14.59 -14.26 21.43
CA SER A 34 15.73 -13.92 20.57
C SER A 34 15.27 -13.12 19.36
N LEU A 35 15.73 -11.86 19.27
CA LEU A 35 15.48 -11.00 18.11
C LEU A 35 15.96 -11.64 16.81
N ARG A 36 17.13 -12.29 16.84
CA ARG A 36 17.70 -12.93 15.66
C ARG A 36 16.79 -14.03 15.15
N VAL A 37 16.33 -14.93 16.03
CA VAL A 37 15.43 -16.03 15.66
C VAL A 37 14.09 -15.49 15.18
N SER A 38 13.47 -14.58 15.94
CA SER A 38 12.19 -13.95 15.58
C SER A 38 12.24 -13.31 14.20
N ARG A 39 13.31 -12.54 13.92
CA ARG A 39 13.50 -11.85 12.64
C ARG A 39 13.65 -12.84 11.49
N TRP A 40 14.49 -13.86 11.64
CA TRP A 40 14.65 -14.89 10.59
C TRP A 40 13.32 -15.59 10.31
N THR A 41 12.60 -16.02 11.35
CA THR A 41 11.30 -16.67 11.18
C THR A 41 10.27 -15.74 10.54
N ALA A 42 10.19 -14.47 10.97
CA ALA A 42 9.25 -13.50 10.40
C ALA A 42 9.52 -13.24 8.90
N TRP A 43 10.78 -13.08 8.50
CA TRP A 43 11.13 -12.93 7.08
C TRP A 43 10.91 -14.21 6.28
N SER A 44 11.16 -15.39 6.87
CA SER A 44 10.79 -16.67 6.24
C SER A 44 9.29 -16.76 6.00
N MET A 45 8.46 -16.30 6.94
CA MET A 45 6.99 -16.24 6.74
C MET A 45 6.61 -15.35 5.56
N VAL A 46 7.30 -14.21 5.35
CA VAL A 46 7.07 -13.35 4.18
C VAL A 46 7.40 -14.10 2.88
N VAL A 47 8.61 -14.68 2.79
CA VAL A 47 9.08 -15.36 1.57
C VAL A 47 8.21 -16.58 1.25
N TYR A 48 8.06 -17.50 2.19
CA TYR A 48 7.28 -18.72 1.97
C TYR A 48 5.78 -18.43 1.83
N GLY A 49 5.25 -17.44 2.55
CA GLY A 49 3.86 -17.02 2.42
C GLY A 49 3.53 -16.53 1.01
N VAL A 50 4.38 -15.68 0.43
CA VAL A 50 4.19 -15.20 -0.95
C VAL A 50 4.32 -16.34 -1.96
N ILE A 51 5.32 -17.22 -1.82
CA ILE A 51 5.49 -18.39 -2.69
C ILE A 51 4.24 -19.28 -2.64
N LEU A 52 3.75 -19.59 -1.44
CA LEU A 52 2.59 -20.45 -1.27
C LEU A 52 1.31 -19.80 -1.80
N ALA A 53 1.13 -18.50 -1.60
CA ALA A 53 0.01 -17.75 -2.18
C ALA A 53 0.05 -17.75 -3.71
N GLU A 54 1.22 -17.54 -4.33
CA GLU A 54 1.39 -17.58 -5.78
C GLU A 54 1.10 -18.98 -6.34
N GLN A 55 1.67 -20.02 -5.74
CA GLN A 55 1.46 -21.41 -6.18
C GLN A 55 -0.01 -21.82 -6.08
N THR A 56 -0.66 -21.48 -4.97
CA THR A 56 -2.09 -21.76 -4.72
C THR A 56 -2.99 -21.04 -5.71
N THR A 57 -2.64 -19.81 -6.10
CA THR A 57 -3.48 -18.95 -6.94
C THR A 57 -2.99 -18.84 -8.38
N GLY A 58 -1.97 -19.61 -8.77
CA GLY A 58 -1.27 -19.46 -10.04
C GLY A 58 -2.13 -19.73 -11.28
N GLN A 59 -3.19 -20.52 -11.14
CA GLN A 59 -4.18 -20.79 -12.21
C GLN A 59 -5.47 -19.96 -12.05
N GLN A 60 -5.50 -19.03 -11.10
CA GLN A 60 -6.66 -18.19 -10.83
C GLN A 60 -6.56 -16.85 -11.57
N PRO A 61 -7.69 -16.15 -11.77
CA PRO A 61 -7.69 -14.81 -12.35
C PRO A 61 -6.75 -13.84 -11.62
N ALA A 62 -6.16 -12.92 -12.37
CA ALA A 62 -5.07 -12.07 -11.88
C ALA A 62 -5.49 -11.19 -10.69
N GLY A 63 -6.71 -10.65 -10.70
CA GLY A 63 -7.24 -9.86 -9.59
C GLY A 63 -7.38 -10.67 -8.30
N PHE A 64 -7.89 -11.91 -8.35
CA PHE A 64 -7.97 -12.79 -7.18
C PHE A 64 -6.57 -13.13 -6.63
N ARG A 65 -5.65 -13.52 -7.52
CA ARG A 65 -4.26 -13.80 -7.17
C ARG A 65 -3.55 -12.59 -6.56
N MET A 66 -3.80 -11.39 -7.09
CA MET A 66 -3.29 -10.14 -6.52
C MET A 66 -3.78 -9.93 -5.09
N LEU A 67 -5.07 -10.08 -4.83
CA LEU A 67 -5.62 -9.91 -3.49
C LEU A 67 -5.03 -10.92 -2.50
N ALA A 68 -4.87 -12.18 -2.92
CA ALA A 68 -4.24 -13.21 -2.09
C ALA A 68 -2.79 -12.86 -1.73
N ILE A 69 -1.98 -12.48 -2.72
CA ILE A 69 -0.58 -12.11 -2.51
C ILE A 69 -0.48 -10.87 -1.60
N ILE A 70 -1.27 -9.81 -1.87
CA ILE A 70 -1.27 -8.59 -1.06
C ILE A 70 -1.70 -8.89 0.39
N ALA A 71 -2.73 -9.71 0.59
CA ALA A 71 -3.20 -10.05 1.94
C ALA A 71 -2.12 -10.79 2.75
N VAL A 72 -1.48 -11.79 2.14
CA VAL A 72 -0.39 -12.54 2.80
C VAL A 72 0.81 -11.65 3.04
N LEU A 73 1.19 -10.82 2.08
CA LEU A 73 2.32 -9.90 2.20
C LEU A 73 2.08 -8.86 3.32
N LEU A 74 0.89 -8.25 3.36
CA LEU A 74 0.52 -7.29 4.38
C LEU A 74 0.56 -7.93 5.77
N LEU A 75 -0.03 -9.11 5.93
CA LEU A 75 -0.08 -9.82 7.20
C LEU A 75 1.30 -10.26 7.69
N THR A 76 2.11 -10.86 6.82
CA THR A 76 3.46 -11.33 7.18
C THR A 76 4.41 -10.17 7.46
N MET A 77 4.29 -9.04 6.74
CA MET A 77 5.04 -7.82 7.07
C MET A 77 4.63 -7.22 8.42
N LYS A 78 3.37 -7.38 8.86
CA LYS A 78 2.99 -6.99 10.23
C LYS A 78 3.71 -7.83 11.29
N VAL A 79 4.02 -9.10 11.01
CA VAL A 79 4.86 -9.93 11.90
C VAL A 79 6.25 -9.32 12.00
N VAL A 80 6.90 -9.03 10.86
CA VAL A 80 8.23 -8.40 10.81
C VAL A 80 8.26 -7.09 11.61
N VAL A 81 7.30 -6.21 11.36
CA VAL A 81 7.22 -4.92 12.05
C VAL A 81 7.00 -5.09 13.56
N THR A 82 6.17 -6.05 13.96
CA THR A 82 5.88 -6.28 15.37
C THR A 82 7.07 -6.89 16.11
N THR A 83 7.83 -7.79 15.48
CA THR A 83 9.12 -8.27 15.98
C THR A 83 10.04 -7.10 16.32
N GLU A 84 10.25 -6.16 15.39
CA GLU A 84 11.14 -5.01 15.61
C GLU A 84 10.62 -4.08 16.73
N VAL A 85 9.30 -3.88 16.82
CA VAL A 85 8.69 -3.01 17.83
C VAL A 85 8.73 -3.61 19.24
N TYR A 86 8.54 -4.92 19.39
CA TYR A 86 8.54 -5.59 20.69
C TYR A 86 9.94 -5.63 21.30
N HIS A 87 10.96 -5.90 20.49
CA HIS A 87 12.36 -5.86 20.97
C HIS A 87 12.88 -4.45 21.26
N ALA A 88 12.24 -3.41 20.72
CA ALA A 88 12.51 -2.02 21.08
C ALA A 88 11.80 -1.57 22.39
N ASN A 89 11.40 -2.51 23.26
CA ASN A 89 10.78 -2.30 24.57
C ASN A 89 9.50 -1.47 24.58
N LYS A 90 8.71 -1.51 23.51
CA LYS A 90 7.47 -0.73 23.48
C LYS A 90 6.30 -1.42 24.20
N GLY A 91 6.34 -2.71 24.52
CA GLY A 91 5.24 -3.45 25.17
C GLY A 91 4.43 -4.30 24.17
N LYS A 92 4.00 -5.48 24.62
CA LYS A 92 3.37 -6.53 23.80
C LYS A 92 1.85 -6.37 23.75
N LEU A 93 1.24 -6.80 22.66
CA LEU A 93 -0.22 -6.90 22.51
C LEU A 93 -0.71 -8.24 23.06
N THR A 94 -1.93 -8.26 23.62
CA THR A 94 -2.65 -9.52 23.83
C THR A 94 -3.02 -10.16 22.49
N PHE A 95 -3.43 -11.43 22.50
CA PHE A 95 -3.84 -12.12 21.28
C PHE A 95 -4.97 -11.40 20.52
N TRP A 96 -5.98 -10.89 21.22
CA TRP A 96 -7.11 -10.18 20.62
C TRP A 96 -6.73 -8.81 20.06
N GLN A 97 -5.81 -8.11 20.73
CA GLN A 97 -5.25 -6.85 20.23
C GLN A 97 -4.37 -7.09 19.01
N TRP A 98 -3.59 -8.18 19.01
CA TRP A 98 -2.86 -8.64 17.84
C TRP A 98 -3.80 -8.95 16.68
N LEU A 99 -4.87 -9.71 16.89
CA LEU A 99 -5.84 -10.03 15.84
C LEU A 99 -6.47 -8.75 15.24
N SER A 100 -6.82 -7.80 16.10
CA SER A 100 -7.34 -6.49 15.69
C SER A 100 -6.34 -5.72 14.82
N PHE A 101 -5.08 -5.67 15.24
CA PHE A 101 -4.00 -5.03 14.48
C PHE A 101 -3.68 -5.78 13.17
N ALA A 102 -3.66 -7.11 13.22
CA ALA A 102 -3.18 -7.99 12.15
C ALA A 102 -4.18 -8.07 11.00
N CYS A 103 -5.46 -8.29 11.33
CA CYS A 103 -6.49 -8.63 10.35
C CYS A 103 -7.43 -7.47 10.01
N LEU A 104 -7.58 -6.50 10.91
CA LEU A 104 -8.63 -5.47 10.79
C LEU A 104 -8.08 -4.04 10.67
N TRP A 105 -6.76 -3.88 10.55
CA TRP A 105 -6.12 -2.59 10.36
C TRP A 105 -5.07 -2.66 9.27
N VAL A 106 -4.98 -1.63 8.44
CA VAL A 106 -4.02 -1.61 7.31
C VAL A 106 -2.70 -0.90 7.65
N GLY A 107 -2.63 -0.20 8.79
CA GLY A 107 -1.40 0.46 9.26
C GLY A 107 -0.39 -0.49 9.93
N MET A 108 0.81 0.01 10.20
CA MET A 108 1.97 -0.79 10.62
C MET A 108 2.44 -0.48 12.05
N ARG A 109 1.60 0.18 12.85
CA ARG A 109 1.89 0.50 14.26
C ARG A 109 1.09 -0.38 15.22
N PRO A 110 1.66 -1.51 15.71
CA PRO A 110 0.97 -2.36 16.67
C PRO A 110 0.63 -1.64 17.98
N ALA A 111 1.47 -0.69 18.40
CA ALA A 111 1.31 0.06 19.65
C ALA A 111 -0.03 0.81 19.78
N ILE A 112 -0.70 1.12 18.66
CA ILE A 112 -2.01 1.80 18.63
C ILE A 112 -3.10 0.95 19.32
N PHE A 113 -2.95 -0.38 19.33
CA PHE A 113 -3.97 -1.33 19.78
C PHE A 113 -3.83 -1.75 21.25
N ARG A 114 -2.82 -1.28 21.98
CA ARG A 114 -2.57 -1.68 23.38
C ARG A 114 -3.68 -1.32 24.35
N ASN A 115 -4.33 -0.19 24.09
CA ASN A 115 -5.35 0.36 24.98
C ASN A 115 -6.73 0.33 24.29
N VAL A 116 -6.93 -0.63 23.37
CA VAL A 116 -8.19 -0.86 22.66
C VAL A 116 -8.84 -2.13 23.24
N PRO A 117 -10.15 -2.10 23.56
CA PRO A 117 -11.07 -0.97 23.45
C PRO A 117 -10.82 0.12 24.52
N GLY A 118 -11.16 1.37 24.18
CA GLY A 118 -11.10 2.52 25.07
C GLY A 118 -12.16 3.58 24.70
N PRO A 119 -12.23 4.71 25.43
CA PRO A 119 -13.21 5.76 25.12
C PRO A 119 -12.98 6.34 23.71
N PRO A 120 -14.07 6.69 22.99
CA PRO A 120 -13.96 7.26 21.64
C PRO A 120 -13.01 8.45 21.57
N ARG A 121 -12.21 8.51 20.51
CA ARG A 121 -11.35 9.67 20.21
C ARG A 121 -12.16 10.80 19.59
N THR A 122 -11.57 11.99 19.56
CA THR A 122 -12.14 13.16 18.88
C THR A 122 -12.19 12.96 17.36
N GLU A 123 -13.02 13.76 16.71
CA GLU A 123 -13.13 13.89 15.24
C GLU A 123 -13.61 12.66 14.47
N VAL A 124 -14.15 11.62 15.12
CA VAL A 124 -14.70 10.42 14.43
C VAL A 124 -15.64 10.80 13.27
N GLY A 125 -16.57 11.73 13.50
CA GLY A 125 -17.50 12.20 12.47
C GLY A 125 -16.82 12.85 11.27
N ALA A 126 -15.70 13.55 11.47
CA ALA A 126 -14.94 14.17 10.38
C ALA A 126 -14.28 13.11 9.47
N TYR A 127 -13.74 12.03 10.05
CA TYR A 127 -13.22 10.90 9.27
C TYR A 127 -14.35 10.16 8.52
N MET A 128 -15.50 9.96 9.16
CA MET A 128 -16.68 9.36 8.51
C MET A 128 -17.12 10.17 7.30
N TRP A 129 -17.32 11.48 7.46
CA TRP A 129 -17.73 12.37 6.38
C TRP A 129 -16.72 12.37 5.22
N ARG A 130 -15.43 12.50 5.52
CA ARG A 130 -14.36 12.42 4.50
C ARG A 130 -14.41 11.08 3.77
N GLY A 131 -14.60 9.98 4.49
CA GLY A 131 -14.74 8.64 3.94
C GLY A 131 -15.89 8.52 2.94
N PHE A 132 -17.12 8.82 3.38
CA PHE A 132 -18.31 8.73 2.52
C PHE A 132 -18.24 9.67 1.32
N LYS A 133 -17.78 10.92 1.52
CA LYS A 133 -17.61 11.89 0.44
C LYS A 133 -16.66 11.37 -0.64
N ASN A 134 -15.50 10.85 -0.25
CA ASN A 134 -14.52 10.35 -1.21
C ASN A 134 -14.99 9.07 -1.92
N ILE A 135 -15.73 8.20 -1.23
CA ILE A 135 -16.38 7.04 -1.86
C ILE A 135 -17.38 7.50 -2.93
N ALA A 136 -18.24 8.46 -2.60
CA ALA A 136 -19.23 8.98 -3.56
C ALA A 136 -18.57 9.59 -4.80
N ILE A 137 -17.55 10.44 -4.62
CA ILE A 137 -16.79 11.02 -5.74
C ILE A 137 -16.08 9.94 -6.55
N GLY A 138 -15.46 8.96 -5.88
CA GLY A 138 -14.75 7.89 -6.55
C GLY A 138 -15.68 6.96 -7.35
N ILE A 139 -16.88 6.66 -6.83
CA ILE A 139 -17.93 5.94 -7.56
C ILE A 139 -18.35 6.74 -8.80
N PHE A 140 -18.59 8.04 -8.65
CA PHE A 140 -18.93 8.90 -9.78
C PHE A 140 -17.85 8.87 -10.89
N LEU A 141 -16.56 8.93 -10.52
CA LEU A 141 -15.46 8.83 -11.48
C LEU A 141 -15.37 7.44 -12.14
N ALA A 142 -15.59 6.37 -11.38
CA ALA A 142 -15.59 5.00 -11.92
C ALA A 142 -16.75 4.77 -12.90
N LEU A 143 -17.94 5.28 -12.58
CA LEU A 143 -19.11 5.24 -13.48
C LEU A 143 -18.87 6.09 -14.74
N SER A 144 -18.26 7.27 -14.60
CA SER A 144 -17.87 8.12 -15.73
C SER A 144 -16.83 7.42 -16.62
N ALA A 145 -15.84 6.73 -16.05
CA ALA A 145 -14.88 5.93 -16.79
C ALA A 145 -15.57 4.83 -17.60
N ARG A 146 -16.51 4.11 -16.98
CA ARG A 146 -17.33 3.09 -17.67
C ARG A 146 -18.16 3.69 -18.80
N TYR A 147 -18.81 4.82 -18.56
CA TYR A 147 -19.59 5.51 -19.57
C TYR A 147 -18.73 5.90 -20.78
N LEU A 148 -17.58 6.55 -20.56
CA LEU A 148 -16.66 6.94 -21.64
C LEU A 148 -16.18 5.73 -22.44
N TRP A 149 -15.91 4.61 -21.79
CA TRP A 149 -15.49 3.40 -22.49
C TRP A 149 -16.56 2.84 -23.44
N LEU A 150 -17.83 2.89 -23.02
CA LEU A 150 -18.95 2.43 -23.82
C LEU A 150 -19.33 3.44 -24.92
N ALA A 151 -19.15 4.73 -24.68
CA ALA A 151 -19.49 5.80 -25.62
C ALA A 151 -18.48 5.96 -26.77
N PHE A 152 -17.20 5.65 -26.54
CA PHE A 152 -16.12 5.78 -27.53
C PHE A 152 -15.74 4.44 -28.18
N THR A 153 -16.71 3.63 -28.60
CA THR A 153 -16.47 2.32 -29.24
C THR A 153 -15.66 2.42 -30.54
N ASP A 154 -15.90 3.47 -31.34
CA ASP A 154 -15.35 3.62 -32.70
C ASP A 154 -14.15 4.59 -32.79
N GLY A 155 -13.65 5.07 -31.64
CA GLY A 155 -12.52 6.00 -31.58
C GLY A 155 -11.15 5.32 -31.68
N PRO A 156 -10.05 6.09 -31.85
CA PRO A 156 -8.69 5.56 -31.80
C PRO A 156 -8.45 4.76 -30.50
N THR A 157 -7.94 3.54 -30.64
CA THR A 157 -7.77 2.56 -29.54
C THR A 157 -6.97 3.12 -28.35
N THR A 158 -6.04 4.05 -28.62
CA THR A 158 -5.26 4.76 -27.61
C THR A 158 -6.13 5.69 -26.75
N ILE A 159 -6.95 6.55 -27.37
CA ILE A 159 -7.81 7.53 -26.66
C ILE A 159 -8.89 6.80 -25.86
N ARG A 160 -9.48 5.75 -26.47
CA ARG A 160 -10.48 4.87 -25.84
C ARG A 160 -9.99 4.25 -24.53
N ARG A 161 -8.69 3.99 -24.39
CA ARG A 161 -8.09 3.40 -23.19
C ARG A 161 -7.61 4.44 -22.18
N ILE A 162 -6.98 5.52 -22.65
CA ILE A 162 -6.37 6.53 -21.77
C ILE A 162 -7.44 7.30 -20.98
N LEU A 163 -8.49 7.80 -21.64
CA LEU A 163 -9.48 8.67 -20.99
C LEU A 163 -10.21 7.96 -19.83
N PRO A 164 -10.76 6.74 -20.00
CA PRO A 164 -11.34 6.00 -18.88
C PRO A 164 -10.32 5.70 -17.77
N THR A 165 -9.08 5.38 -18.13
CA THR A 165 -8.03 5.06 -17.15
C THR A 165 -7.68 6.27 -16.27
N ILE A 166 -7.62 7.48 -16.85
CA ILE A 166 -7.33 8.73 -16.13
C ILE A 166 -8.42 9.03 -15.08
N LEU A 167 -9.67 8.66 -15.33
CA LEU A 167 -10.75 8.81 -14.35
C LEU A 167 -10.78 7.66 -13.34
N LEU A 168 -10.55 6.44 -13.82
CA LEU A 168 -10.67 5.22 -13.03
C LEU A 168 -9.61 5.11 -11.93
N LEU A 169 -8.34 5.42 -12.22
CA LEU A 169 -7.26 5.29 -11.24
C LEU A 169 -7.47 6.22 -10.02
N PRO A 170 -7.75 7.54 -10.18
CA PRO A 170 -8.16 8.39 -9.08
C PRO A 170 -9.46 7.92 -8.42
N GLY A 171 -10.45 7.44 -9.19
CA GLY A 171 -11.72 6.94 -8.67
C GLY A 171 -11.53 5.78 -7.68
N ILE A 172 -10.77 4.76 -8.06
CA ILE A 172 -10.41 3.64 -7.18
C ILE A 172 -9.63 4.13 -5.96
N SER A 173 -8.68 5.05 -6.16
CA SER A 173 -7.89 5.61 -5.06
C SER A 173 -8.76 6.37 -4.05
N LEU A 174 -9.74 7.15 -4.52
CA LEU A 174 -10.70 7.85 -3.67
C LEU A 174 -11.60 6.90 -2.90
N ILE A 175 -12.06 5.81 -3.53
CA ILE A 175 -12.86 4.77 -2.85
C ILE A 175 -12.01 4.07 -1.78
N LEU A 176 -10.82 3.58 -2.12
CA LEU A 176 -10.02 2.75 -1.23
C LEU A 176 -9.21 3.59 -0.22
N HIS A 177 -8.25 4.37 -0.70
CA HIS A 177 -7.25 5.04 0.13
C HIS A 177 -7.81 6.21 0.95
N PHE A 178 -8.74 6.96 0.36
CA PHE A 178 -9.33 8.15 1.00
C PHE A 178 -10.76 7.93 1.49
N GLY A 179 -11.38 6.81 1.13
CA GLY A 179 -12.75 6.44 1.45
C GLY A 179 -12.79 5.41 2.56
N ILE A 180 -12.64 4.14 2.18
CA ILE A 180 -12.68 2.97 3.08
C ILE A 180 -11.67 3.11 4.21
N PHE A 181 -10.42 3.52 3.94
CA PHE A 181 -9.43 3.66 5.01
C PHE A 181 -9.78 4.78 6.00
N ASN A 182 -10.47 5.85 5.57
CA ASN A 182 -10.96 6.87 6.49
C ASN A 182 -12.13 6.36 7.34
N LEU A 183 -13.03 5.55 6.78
CA LEU A 183 -14.08 4.88 7.55
C LEU A 183 -13.48 3.89 8.55
N LEU A 184 -12.44 3.16 8.15
CA LEU A 184 -11.71 2.25 9.04
C LEU A 184 -11.00 3.01 10.17
N THR A 185 -10.36 4.14 9.86
CA THR A 185 -9.81 5.05 10.88
C THR A 185 -10.91 5.52 11.83
N ALA A 186 -12.07 5.94 11.32
CA ALA A 186 -13.19 6.38 12.15
C ALA A 186 -13.67 5.29 13.11
N TRP A 187 -13.83 4.05 12.62
CA TRP A 187 -14.22 2.91 13.44
C TRP A 187 -13.20 2.65 14.57
N TRP A 188 -11.91 2.58 14.24
CA TRP A 188 -10.89 2.35 15.26
C TRP A 188 -10.76 3.50 16.27
N ARG A 189 -10.91 4.75 15.82
CA ARG A 189 -10.97 5.92 16.71
C ARG A 189 -12.18 5.88 17.63
N TRP A 190 -13.33 5.40 17.15
CA TRP A 190 -14.52 5.18 17.98
C TRP A 190 -14.27 4.11 19.05
N MET A 191 -13.49 3.08 18.73
CA MET A 191 -13.02 2.06 19.68
C MET A 191 -11.85 2.53 20.59
N GLY A 192 -11.48 3.81 20.54
CA GLY A 192 -10.44 4.41 21.39
C GLY A 192 -9.00 4.27 20.88
N ALA A 193 -8.79 3.74 19.67
CA ALA A 193 -7.47 3.63 19.06
C ALA A 193 -6.93 5.00 18.62
N GLN A 194 -5.63 5.25 18.85
CA GLN A 194 -4.95 6.46 18.37
C GLN A 194 -4.46 6.31 16.93
N CYS A 195 -5.39 6.03 16.01
CA CYS A 195 -5.10 5.96 14.58
C CYS A 195 -5.44 7.27 13.87
N ASP A 196 -4.65 7.58 12.83
CA ASP A 196 -4.85 8.71 11.93
C ASP A 196 -5.04 8.21 10.50
N THR A 197 -5.24 9.13 9.54
CA THR A 197 -5.23 8.76 8.12
C THR A 197 -3.86 8.27 7.71
N ILE A 198 -3.86 7.26 6.83
CA ILE A 198 -2.64 6.71 6.22
C ILE A 198 -2.22 7.54 5.01
N PHE A 199 -3.15 8.32 4.45
CA PHE A 199 -2.93 9.28 3.38
C PHE A 199 -3.32 10.67 3.90
N ARG A 200 -2.36 11.59 3.98
CA ARG A 200 -2.52 12.93 4.56
C ARG A 200 -2.39 14.00 3.48
N GLU A 201 -3.50 14.27 2.78
CA GLU A 201 -3.59 15.32 1.77
C GLU A 201 -2.38 15.34 0.80
N PRO A 202 -2.06 14.22 0.12
CA PRO A 202 -0.81 14.06 -0.62
C PRO A 202 -0.66 15.03 -1.80
N LEU A 203 -1.76 15.56 -2.33
CA LEU A 203 -1.72 16.57 -3.40
C LEU A 203 -1.27 17.96 -2.90
N GLN A 204 -1.17 18.16 -1.58
CA GLN A 204 -0.64 19.41 -1.02
C GLN A 204 0.89 19.41 -0.88
N SER A 205 1.56 18.28 -1.15
CA SER A 205 3.01 18.16 -1.04
C SER A 205 3.74 19.18 -1.92
N ILE A 206 4.74 19.84 -1.36
CA ILE A 206 5.64 20.75 -2.09
C ILE A 206 6.98 20.10 -2.48
N SER A 207 7.25 18.89 -2.00
CA SER A 207 8.45 18.10 -2.34
C SER A 207 8.19 16.59 -2.33
N LEU A 208 9.07 15.82 -2.96
CA LEU A 208 9.05 14.34 -2.89
C LEU A 208 9.31 13.83 -1.48
N VAL A 209 10.20 14.51 -0.74
CA VAL A 209 10.47 14.19 0.68
C VAL A 209 9.19 14.26 1.50
N GLU A 210 8.38 15.31 1.30
CA GLU A 210 7.10 15.46 2.00
C GLU A 210 6.08 14.42 1.54
N PHE A 211 5.96 14.21 0.23
CA PHE A 211 5.01 13.25 -0.35
C PHE A 211 5.25 11.83 0.20
N TRP A 212 6.43 11.26 -0.02
CA TRP A 212 6.73 9.88 0.37
C TRP A 212 6.95 9.69 1.87
N GLY A 213 7.50 10.71 2.54
CA GLY A 213 7.84 10.61 3.96
C GLY A 213 6.70 10.92 4.93
N ARG A 214 5.72 11.75 4.52
CA ARG A 214 4.74 12.33 5.46
C ARG A 214 3.29 12.25 5.01
N ARG A 215 3.00 12.02 3.72
CA ARG A 215 1.65 12.18 3.19
C ARG A 215 1.10 10.99 2.42
N TRP A 216 1.94 10.23 1.74
CA TRP A 216 1.53 9.08 0.95
C TRP A 216 1.85 7.77 1.66
N ASN A 217 0.84 6.90 1.79
CA ASN A 217 0.96 5.53 2.29
C ASN A 217 1.86 5.38 3.54
N LEU A 218 1.49 6.06 4.62
CA LEU A 218 2.27 6.07 5.87
C LEU A 218 2.48 4.68 6.47
N ALA A 219 1.56 3.75 6.23
CA ALA A 219 1.72 2.35 6.64
C ALA A 219 2.98 1.75 5.99
N PHE A 220 3.14 1.97 4.69
CA PHE A 220 4.30 1.50 3.96
C PHE A 220 5.59 2.21 4.38
N SER A 221 5.53 3.53 4.58
CA SER A 221 6.69 4.31 5.06
C SER A 221 7.13 3.86 6.45
N GLU A 222 6.20 3.57 7.35
CA GLU A 222 6.47 3.00 8.68
C GLU A 222 7.12 1.61 8.59
N MET A 223 6.54 0.72 7.79
CA MET A 223 7.06 -0.63 7.57
C MET A 223 8.49 -0.60 7.05
N THR A 224 8.74 0.13 5.96
CA THR A 224 10.08 0.22 5.35
C THR A 224 11.07 0.93 6.27
N THR A 225 10.61 1.89 7.07
CA THR A 225 11.46 2.54 8.08
C THR A 225 11.98 1.54 9.11
N LEU A 226 11.11 0.66 9.60
CA LEU A 226 11.45 -0.33 10.62
C LEU A 226 12.24 -1.51 10.03
N ALA A 227 11.82 -2.02 8.88
CA ALA A 227 12.38 -3.20 8.25
C ALA A 227 13.73 -2.94 7.56
N VAL A 228 13.94 -1.75 7.01
CA VAL A 228 15.08 -1.45 6.11
C VAL A 228 15.84 -0.19 6.53
N HIS A 229 15.15 0.95 6.63
CA HIS A 229 15.84 2.24 6.77
C HIS A 229 16.63 2.35 8.07
N ARG A 230 16.01 2.07 9.23
CA ARG A 230 16.67 2.20 10.53
C ARG A 230 17.86 1.25 10.70
N PRO A 231 17.74 -0.06 10.37
CA PRO A 231 18.89 -0.97 10.42
C PRO A 231 20.07 -0.50 9.56
N LEU A 232 19.81 0.05 8.36
CA LEU A 232 20.87 0.43 7.43
C LEU A 232 21.42 1.84 7.65
N ARG A 233 20.63 2.76 8.24
CA ARG A 233 21.05 4.15 8.42
C ARG A 233 22.29 4.28 9.30
N GLY A 234 22.37 3.47 10.36
CA GLY A 234 23.50 3.51 11.30
C GLY A 234 24.81 2.99 10.71
N THR A 235 24.74 2.11 9.72
CA THR A 235 25.91 1.46 9.12
C THR A 235 26.30 2.05 7.77
N TRP A 236 25.33 2.38 6.91
CA TRP A 236 25.56 2.75 5.51
C TRP A 236 25.17 4.20 5.21
N GLY A 237 24.71 4.95 6.22
CA GLY A 237 24.33 6.35 6.09
C GLY A 237 22.93 6.58 5.52
N HIS A 238 22.49 7.84 5.55
CA HIS A 238 21.11 8.21 5.24
C HIS A 238 20.72 7.99 3.77
N THR A 239 21.59 8.35 2.82
CA THR A 239 21.28 8.20 1.38
C THR A 239 21.14 6.74 0.99
N THR A 240 22.10 5.89 1.38
CA THR A 240 22.05 4.46 1.04
C THR A 240 20.83 3.79 1.67
N ALA A 241 20.54 4.08 2.95
CA ALA A 241 19.34 3.58 3.61
C ALA A 241 18.05 4.03 2.91
N THR A 242 18.03 5.24 2.36
CA THR A 242 16.91 5.76 1.57
C THR A 242 16.76 5.01 0.26
N LEU A 243 17.83 4.86 -0.53
CA LEU A 243 17.78 4.13 -1.79
C LEU A 243 17.34 2.67 -1.57
N MET A 244 17.89 1.99 -0.56
CA MET A 244 17.49 0.63 -0.21
C MET A 244 16.02 0.54 0.22
N SER A 245 15.49 1.57 0.89
CA SER A 245 14.07 1.66 1.24
C SER A 245 13.19 1.73 -0.01
N PHE A 246 13.59 2.52 -1.01
CA PHE A 246 12.87 2.59 -2.29
C PHE A 246 13.04 1.33 -3.14
N THR A 247 14.21 0.69 -3.14
CA THR A 247 14.41 -0.62 -3.80
C THR A 247 13.52 -1.68 -3.18
N PHE A 248 13.46 -1.75 -1.84
CA PHE A 248 12.55 -2.65 -1.14
C PHE A 248 11.09 -2.33 -1.46
N SER A 249 10.74 -1.03 -1.55
CA SER A 249 9.41 -0.60 -2.00
C SER A 249 9.07 -1.11 -3.39
N GLY A 250 10.00 -0.95 -4.34
CA GLY A 250 9.88 -1.43 -5.70
C GLY A 250 9.63 -2.93 -5.74
N LEU A 251 10.40 -3.72 -4.99
CA LEU A 251 10.22 -5.16 -4.89
C LEU A 251 8.81 -5.55 -4.41
N LEU A 252 8.30 -4.91 -3.35
CA LEU A 252 6.95 -5.22 -2.85
C LEU A 252 5.87 -4.87 -3.88
N HIS A 253 6.08 -3.82 -4.69
CA HIS A 253 5.16 -3.48 -5.76
C HIS A 253 5.30 -4.40 -6.97
N GLU A 254 6.47 -4.96 -7.27
CA GLU A 254 6.60 -6.04 -8.25
C GLU A 254 5.76 -7.26 -7.83
N LEU A 255 5.80 -7.64 -6.55
CA LEU A 255 5.01 -8.73 -6.00
C LEU A 255 3.50 -8.43 -6.03
N ALA A 256 3.10 -7.18 -5.84
CA ALA A 256 1.70 -6.78 -5.82
C ALA A 256 1.09 -6.45 -7.20
N ILE A 257 1.91 -6.04 -8.17
CA ILE A 257 1.46 -5.51 -9.48
C ILE A 257 1.88 -6.44 -10.61
N SER A 258 3.16 -6.77 -10.73
CA SER A 258 3.70 -7.53 -11.87
C SER A 258 3.50 -9.04 -11.72
N LEU A 259 3.74 -9.59 -10.52
CA LEU A 259 3.61 -11.02 -10.24
C LEU A 259 2.19 -11.57 -10.48
N PRO A 260 1.09 -10.89 -10.07
CA PRO A 260 -0.26 -11.42 -10.29
C PRO A 260 -0.66 -11.54 -11.76
N VAL A 261 -0.10 -10.69 -12.63
CA VAL A 261 -0.31 -10.74 -14.09
C VAL A 261 0.83 -11.43 -14.83
N ARG A 262 1.89 -11.85 -14.11
CA ARG A 262 3.10 -12.50 -14.65
C ARG A 262 3.76 -11.75 -15.80
N ALA A 263 3.70 -10.42 -15.76
CA ALA A 263 4.20 -9.54 -16.81
C ALA A 263 4.51 -8.15 -16.27
N GLY A 264 5.26 -7.36 -17.05
CA GLY A 264 5.61 -5.98 -16.69
C GLY A 264 6.63 -5.84 -15.55
N PHE A 265 7.39 -6.91 -15.28
CA PHE A 265 8.48 -6.88 -14.31
C PHE A 265 9.51 -5.80 -14.63
N GLY A 266 10.01 -5.13 -13.59
CA GLY A 266 10.97 -4.05 -13.67
C GLY A 266 10.32 -2.66 -13.68
N GLY A 267 9.05 -2.54 -14.07
CA GLY A 267 8.31 -1.28 -14.09
C GLY A 267 8.17 -0.68 -12.67
N PRO A 268 7.45 -1.35 -11.75
CA PRO A 268 7.37 -0.92 -10.36
C PRO A 268 8.74 -0.67 -9.71
N MET A 269 9.73 -1.56 -9.94
CA MET A 269 11.09 -1.36 -9.42
C MET A 269 11.71 -0.04 -9.91
N LEU A 270 11.65 0.23 -11.22
CA LEU A 270 12.17 1.44 -11.82
C LEU A 270 11.46 2.69 -11.28
N TYR A 271 10.13 2.64 -11.16
CA TYR A 271 9.33 3.75 -10.63
C TYR A 271 9.83 4.17 -9.25
N PHE A 272 9.98 3.24 -8.31
CA PHE A 272 10.42 3.58 -6.96
C PHE A 272 11.90 3.97 -6.92
N LEU A 273 12.78 3.34 -7.71
CA LEU A 273 14.20 3.70 -7.74
C LEU A 273 14.39 5.15 -8.23
N VAL A 274 13.68 5.54 -9.29
CA VAL A 274 13.69 6.92 -9.82
C VAL A 274 13.24 7.91 -8.75
N HIS A 275 12.21 7.59 -7.96
CA HIS A 275 11.77 8.43 -6.85
C HIS A 275 12.78 8.48 -5.70
N GLY A 276 13.46 7.39 -5.38
CA GLY A 276 14.52 7.37 -4.38
C GLY A 276 15.71 8.26 -4.77
N ILE A 277 16.06 8.26 -6.06
CA ILE A 277 17.07 9.17 -6.62
C ILE A 277 16.57 10.62 -6.57
N GLY A 278 15.34 10.89 -7.04
CA GLY A 278 14.75 12.23 -7.02
C GLY A 278 14.70 12.82 -5.61
N MET A 279 14.28 12.04 -4.61
CA MET A 279 14.25 12.47 -3.21
C MET A 279 15.66 12.71 -2.65
N SER A 280 16.65 11.91 -3.07
CA SER A 280 18.06 12.12 -2.70
C SER A 280 18.62 13.40 -3.31
N LEU A 281 18.26 13.73 -4.55
CA LEU A 281 18.63 14.96 -5.23
C LEU A 281 17.99 16.19 -4.56
N GLU A 282 16.70 16.15 -4.24
CA GLU A 282 16.02 17.22 -3.49
C GLU A 282 16.69 17.50 -2.14
N THR A 283 17.15 16.45 -1.46
CA THR A 283 17.78 16.59 -0.15
C THR A 283 19.20 17.14 -0.24
N ARG A 284 19.95 16.78 -1.30
CA ARG A 284 21.35 17.18 -1.48
C ARG A 284 21.52 18.53 -2.17
N TRP A 285 20.58 18.91 -3.03
CA TRP A 285 20.67 20.14 -3.80
C TRP A 285 19.94 21.29 -3.09
N SER A 286 20.69 22.03 -2.27
CA SER A 286 20.16 23.14 -1.46
C SER A 286 19.45 24.22 -2.29
N THR A 287 19.95 24.55 -3.48
CA THR A 287 19.32 25.54 -4.38
C THR A 287 17.92 25.09 -4.83
N LEU A 288 17.79 23.84 -5.30
CA LEU A 288 16.50 23.27 -5.70
C LEU A 288 15.53 23.23 -4.52
N SER A 289 16.01 22.72 -3.38
CA SER A 289 15.23 22.64 -2.13
C SER A 289 14.72 24.01 -1.68
N THR A 290 15.58 25.04 -1.75
CA THR A 290 15.22 26.41 -1.41
C THR A 290 14.20 26.98 -2.39
N LEU A 291 14.35 26.71 -3.69
CA LEU A 291 13.43 27.20 -4.72
C LEU A 291 12.00 26.68 -4.51
N ILE A 292 11.85 25.35 -4.33
CA ILE A 292 10.53 24.71 -4.14
C ILE A 292 9.89 25.10 -2.80
N GLN A 293 10.70 25.37 -1.76
CA GLN A 293 10.22 25.86 -0.47
C GLN A 293 9.78 27.33 -0.53
N ARG A 294 10.52 28.18 -1.25
CA ARG A 294 10.19 29.61 -1.42
C ARG A 294 8.94 29.83 -2.28
N HIS A 295 8.71 28.95 -3.26
CA HIS A 295 7.56 29.03 -4.16
C HIS A 295 6.70 27.76 -4.07
N PRO A 296 5.78 27.66 -3.10
CA PRO A 296 4.98 26.45 -2.85
C PRO A 296 4.21 25.95 -4.07
N HIS A 297 3.75 26.85 -4.96
CA HIS A 297 3.07 26.46 -6.20
C HIS A 297 3.99 25.72 -7.17
N LEU A 298 5.25 26.16 -7.30
CA LEU A 298 6.26 25.46 -8.10
C LEU A 298 6.61 24.11 -7.47
N GLY A 299 6.75 24.05 -6.13
CA GLY A 299 6.98 22.79 -5.42
C GLY A 299 5.85 21.78 -5.60
N ARG A 300 4.59 22.24 -5.57
CA ARG A 300 3.41 21.39 -5.84
C ARG A 300 3.40 20.89 -7.27
N LEU A 301 3.63 21.77 -8.26
CA LEU A 301 3.70 21.36 -9.67
C LEU A 301 4.83 20.36 -9.91
N TRP A 302 6.01 20.63 -9.36
CA TRP A 302 7.17 19.74 -9.40
C TRP A 302 6.80 18.35 -8.85
N THR A 303 6.30 18.30 -7.62
CA THR A 303 5.91 17.04 -6.97
C THR A 303 4.82 16.31 -7.77
N PHE A 304 3.80 17.03 -8.23
CA PHE A 304 2.74 16.46 -9.05
C PHE A 304 3.27 15.83 -10.34
N LEU A 305 4.13 16.54 -11.09
CA LEU A 305 4.71 16.03 -12.33
C LEU A 305 5.57 14.79 -12.09
N TRP A 306 6.37 14.78 -11.03
CA TRP A 306 7.16 13.61 -10.64
C TRP A 306 6.30 12.40 -10.29
N ILE A 307 5.15 12.61 -9.65
CA ILE A 307 4.25 11.50 -9.32
C ILE A 307 3.53 11.01 -10.56
N VAL A 308 2.96 11.91 -11.37
CA VAL A 308 2.02 11.59 -12.47
C VAL A 308 2.73 11.12 -13.74
N LEU A 309 3.79 11.80 -14.18
CA LEU A 309 4.45 11.50 -15.46
C LEU A 309 4.98 10.05 -15.55
N PRO A 310 5.64 9.48 -14.52
CA PRO A 310 6.10 8.10 -14.55
C PRO A 310 5.04 7.06 -14.15
N LEU A 311 3.79 7.44 -13.84
CA LEU A 311 2.73 6.48 -13.48
C LEU A 311 2.54 5.33 -14.49
N PRO A 312 2.66 5.53 -15.81
CA PRO A 312 2.54 4.43 -16.78
C PRO A 312 3.60 3.33 -16.60
N ILE A 313 4.74 3.65 -15.98
CA ILE A 313 5.79 2.67 -15.64
C ILE A 313 5.33 1.78 -14.48
N LEU A 314 4.66 2.37 -13.47
CA LEU A 314 4.14 1.65 -12.31
C LEU A 314 2.90 0.83 -12.68
N PHE A 315 1.93 1.45 -13.35
CA PHE A 315 0.69 0.83 -13.79
C PHE A 315 0.80 0.42 -15.26
N HIS A 316 1.63 -0.58 -15.51
CA HIS A 316 1.85 -1.12 -16.84
C HIS A 316 0.59 -1.77 -17.42
N ARG A 317 0.53 -1.88 -18.75
CA ARG A 317 -0.67 -2.34 -19.46
C ARG A 317 -1.16 -3.74 -19.01
N PRO A 318 -0.31 -4.76 -18.83
CA PRO A 318 -0.76 -6.06 -18.31
C PRO A 318 -1.51 -5.95 -16.97
N PHE A 319 -1.02 -5.10 -16.05
CA PHE A 319 -1.69 -4.84 -14.78
C PHE A 319 -3.03 -4.13 -14.96
N LEU A 320 -3.06 -3.08 -15.80
CA LEU A 320 -4.29 -2.36 -16.09
C LEU A 320 -5.36 -3.30 -16.66
N ALA A 321 -5.00 -4.12 -17.63
CA ALA A 321 -5.90 -5.09 -18.25
C ALA A 321 -6.30 -6.21 -17.27
N GLY A 322 -5.36 -6.78 -16.51
CA GLY A 322 -5.65 -7.94 -15.67
C GLY A 322 -6.38 -7.63 -14.37
N CYS A 323 -6.20 -6.42 -13.83
CA CYS A 323 -6.69 -6.06 -12.50
C CYS A 323 -7.57 -4.80 -12.50
N VAL A 324 -7.16 -3.72 -13.19
CA VAL A 324 -7.82 -2.41 -13.01
C VAL A 324 -9.08 -2.27 -13.87
N TRP A 325 -8.96 -2.45 -15.17
CA TRP A 325 -10.04 -2.33 -16.15
C TRP A 325 -11.24 -3.28 -15.88
N PRO A 326 -11.03 -4.53 -15.42
CA PRO A 326 -12.11 -5.43 -15.06
C PRO A 326 -13.02 -4.91 -13.93
N LEU A 327 -12.54 -4.02 -13.04
CA LEU A 327 -13.35 -3.49 -11.93
C LEU A 327 -14.58 -2.71 -12.39
N VAL A 328 -14.51 -2.14 -13.59
CA VAL A 328 -15.60 -1.41 -14.22
C VAL A 328 -16.08 -2.09 -15.51
N GLY A 329 -15.76 -3.38 -15.68
CA GLY A 329 -16.19 -4.21 -16.80
C GLY A 329 -15.71 -3.72 -18.16
N LEU A 330 -14.46 -3.24 -18.23
CA LEU A 330 -13.81 -2.86 -19.49
C LEU A 330 -13.01 -4.09 -19.96
N ASP A 331 -13.47 -4.70 -21.06
CA ASP A 331 -12.80 -5.86 -21.67
C ASP A 331 -11.65 -5.42 -22.58
N TYR A 332 -10.67 -6.30 -22.80
CA TYR A 332 -9.35 -5.97 -23.36
C TYR A 332 -9.29 -5.93 -24.90
#